data_AF-S2Z7U2-F1
#
_entry.id   AF-S2Z7U2-F1
#
_cell.length_a   1.000
_cell.length_b   1.000
_cell.length_c   1.000
_cell.angle_alpha   90.00
_cell.angle_beta   90.00
_cell.angle_gamma   90.00
#
_symmetry.space_group_name_H-M   'P 1'
#
loop_
_entity.id
_entity.type
_entity.pdbx_description
1 polymer ?
#
loop_
_entity_poly.entity_id
_entity_poly.type
_entity_poly.pdbx_seq_one_letter_code
_entity_poly.pdbx_strand_id
1 'polypeptide(L)'
;MDDDGTTNNGAPLNQRPGVVFPVAVVVVCCIILSLWLKIPGLILSVFILLCTFLLVNQDQKSTERDALIMSIRLSSEDIESTLAQYDDFLTGADTDNLADRTLHRPELANPDSTDPDIESFHYAAANCHRFLNRLGAKTASATSSEELRRILHATDERAADIAEKWAAARRSALRIGTKSAFESRRLTDDPMTAWNKAGIDTSVTPQWRKMWGKRRADEPEADGKE
;
A
#
# COMPACT_ATOMS: atom_id res chain seq x y z
N MET A 1 42.91 21.30 -36.38
CA MET A 1 43.06 19.84 -36.21
C MET A 1 42.39 19.46 -34.91
N ASP A 2 41.19 18.92 -34.86
CA ASP A 2 40.30 18.46 -35.94
C ASP A 2 38.84 18.65 -35.51
N ASP A 3 38.03 18.85 -36.54
CA ASP A 3 36.58 19.04 -36.56
C ASP A 3 35.86 17.67 -36.57
N ASP A 4 34.55 17.76 -36.38
CA ASP A 4 33.50 16.85 -36.85
C ASP A 4 32.93 15.77 -35.91
N GLY A 5 31.60 15.63 -35.99
CA GLY A 5 30.99 14.32 -35.80
C GLY A 5 29.72 14.21 -34.94
N THR A 6 28.76 15.12 -35.09
CA THR A 6 27.31 14.82 -35.12
C THR A 6 26.75 13.67 -34.26
N THR A 7 25.97 14.06 -33.24
CA THR A 7 24.62 13.54 -32.92
C THR A 7 24.28 12.13 -33.44
N ASN A 8 24.51 11.11 -32.63
CA ASN A 8 23.85 9.82 -32.85
C ASN A 8 22.36 9.96 -32.56
N ASN A 9 21.64 10.02 -33.68
CA ASN A 9 20.20 10.09 -33.82
C ASN A 9 19.47 9.20 -32.81
N GLY A 10 18.57 9.82 -32.04
CA GLY A 10 17.50 9.11 -31.37
C GLY A 10 16.73 8.31 -32.41
N ALA A 11 16.87 6.99 -32.36
CA ALA A 11 16.01 6.08 -33.08
C ALA A 11 14.56 6.37 -32.66
N PRO A 12 13.65 6.76 -33.57
CA PRO A 12 12.24 6.78 -33.23
C PRO A 12 11.82 5.33 -33.04
N LEU A 13 11.58 5.00 -31.78
CA LEU A 13 10.93 3.78 -31.33
C LEU A 13 9.66 3.56 -32.16
N ASN A 14 9.67 2.46 -32.92
CA ASN A 14 8.50 1.60 -33.08
C ASN A 14 7.24 2.28 -33.65
N GLN A 15 7.30 2.69 -34.92
CA GLN A 15 6.08 2.84 -35.72
C GLN A 15 5.42 1.47 -35.86
N ARG A 16 4.33 1.25 -35.12
CA ARG A 16 3.45 0.09 -35.29
C ARG A 16 3.04 -0.02 -36.77
N PRO A 17 3.47 -1.06 -37.52
CA PRO A 17 3.24 -1.15 -38.97
C PRO A 17 1.75 -1.32 -39.35
N GLY A 18 0.86 -1.54 -38.38
CA GLY A 18 -0.55 -1.83 -38.62
C GLY A 18 -1.39 -0.67 -39.16
N VAL A 19 -1.01 0.59 -38.92
CA VAL A 19 -1.85 1.77 -39.27
C VAL A 19 -1.24 2.64 -40.38
N VAL A 20 0.09 2.61 -40.52
CA VAL A 20 0.81 3.42 -41.53
C VAL A 20 0.56 2.92 -42.95
N PHE A 21 0.49 1.60 -43.15
CA PHE A 21 0.24 0.98 -44.45
C PHE A 21 -1.13 1.34 -45.06
N PRO A 22 -2.27 1.19 -44.36
CA PRO A 22 -3.56 1.58 -44.92
C PRO A 22 -3.68 3.08 -45.19
N VAL A 23 -3.11 3.94 -44.32
CA VAL A 23 -3.13 5.39 -44.51
C VAL A 23 -2.32 5.80 -45.75
N ALA A 24 -1.15 5.20 -45.96
CA ALA A 24 -0.32 5.47 -47.14
C ALA A 24 -1.04 5.07 -48.44
N VAL A 25 -1.72 3.90 -48.45
CA VAL A 25 -2.51 3.45 -49.60
C VAL A 25 -3.65 4.42 -49.92
N VAL A 26 -4.36 4.92 -48.90
CA VAL A 26 -5.43 5.90 -49.06
C VAL A 26 -4.91 7.20 -49.67
N VAL A 27 -3.77 7.71 -49.19
CA VAL A 27 -3.15 8.94 -49.71
C VAL A 27 -2.72 8.78 -51.16
N VAL A 28 -2.07 7.65 -51.50
CA VAL A 28 -1.65 7.34 -52.88
C VAL A 28 -2.87 7.24 -53.81
N CYS A 29 -3.96 6.61 -53.36
CA CYS A 29 -5.21 6.49 -54.12
C CYS A 29 -5.86 7.87 -54.36
N CYS A 30 -5.85 8.74 -53.35
CA CYS A 30 -6.37 10.12 -53.46
C CYS A 30 -5.58 10.98 -54.46
N ILE A 31 -4.25 10.82 -54.52
CA ILE A 31 -3.38 11.52 -55.47
C ILE A 31 -3.66 11.05 -56.90
N ILE A 32 -3.78 9.74 -57.12
CA ILE A 32 -4.07 9.15 -58.44
C ILE A 32 -5.45 9.61 -58.95
N LEU A 33 -6.47 9.61 -58.10
CA LEU A 33 -7.82 10.09 -58.44
C LEU A 33 -7.88 11.59 -58.76
N SER A 34 -7.11 12.41 -58.03
CA SER A 34 -7.05 13.86 -58.25
C SER A 34 -6.38 14.22 -59.58
N LEU A 35 -5.35 13.46 -59.98
CA LEU A 35 -4.63 13.67 -61.25
C LEU A 35 -5.45 13.24 -62.48
N TRP A 36 -6.29 12.22 -62.35
CA TRP A 36 -7.08 11.68 -63.47
C TRP A 36 -8.43 12.38 -63.69
N LEU A 37 -9.12 12.88 -62.64
CA LEU A 37 -10.52 13.33 -62.74
C LEU A 37 -10.74 14.85 -62.54
N LYS A 38 -9.65 15.63 -62.43
CA LYS A 38 -9.60 17.11 -62.38
C LYS A 38 -10.32 17.81 -61.20
N ILE A 39 -11.65 17.77 -61.07
CA ILE A 39 -12.41 18.50 -60.01
C ILE A 39 -13.20 17.57 -59.08
N PRO A 40 -14.01 16.60 -59.58
CA PRO A 40 -14.69 15.64 -58.71
C PRO A 40 -13.73 14.78 -57.87
N GLY A 41 -12.55 14.45 -58.40
CA GLY A 41 -11.53 13.67 -57.66
C GLY A 41 -10.93 14.42 -56.47
N LEU A 42 -10.81 15.75 -56.56
CA LEU A 42 -10.30 16.59 -55.47
C LEU A 42 -11.26 16.59 -54.27
N ILE A 43 -12.56 16.71 -54.55
CA ILE A 43 -13.61 16.71 -53.52
C ILE A 43 -13.64 15.35 -52.80
N LEU A 44 -13.54 14.25 -53.56
CA LEU A 44 -13.51 12.90 -52.99
C LEU A 44 -12.27 12.66 -52.13
N SER A 45 -11.10 13.12 -52.60
CA SER A 45 -9.83 13.06 -51.87
C SER A 45 -9.90 13.76 -50.51
N VAL A 46 -10.40 15.00 -50.47
CA VAL A 46 -10.58 15.76 -49.24
C VAL A 46 -11.56 15.06 -48.29
N PHE A 47 -12.64 14.49 -48.82
CA PHE A 47 -13.63 13.78 -48.01
C PHE A 47 -13.07 12.51 -47.38
N ILE A 48 -12.31 11.72 -48.15
CA ILE A 48 -11.65 10.51 -47.64
C ILE A 48 -10.63 10.89 -46.56
N LEU A 49 -9.81 11.91 -46.80
CA LEU A 49 -8.80 12.35 -45.85
C LEU A 49 -9.45 12.86 -44.55
N LEU A 50 -10.57 13.58 -44.65
CA LEU A 50 -11.37 14.00 -43.50
C LEU A 50 -11.96 12.81 -42.74
N CYS A 51 -12.56 11.84 -43.46
CA CYS A 51 -13.10 10.62 -42.85
C CYS A 51 -12.00 9.81 -42.14
N THR A 52 -10.86 9.57 -42.79
CA THR A 52 -9.71 8.87 -42.19
C THR A 52 -9.19 9.63 -40.98
N PHE A 53 -9.07 10.95 -41.06
CA PHE A 53 -8.64 11.79 -39.94
C PHE A 53 -9.59 11.65 -38.74
N LEU A 54 -10.91 11.72 -38.97
CA LEU A 54 -11.91 11.58 -37.91
C LEU A 54 -11.89 10.18 -37.28
N LEU A 55 -11.77 9.13 -38.09
CA LEU A 55 -11.71 7.74 -37.61
C LEU A 55 -10.47 7.50 -36.76
N VAL A 56 -9.29 7.89 -37.25
CA VAL A 56 -8.03 7.75 -36.49
C VAL A 56 -8.12 8.49 -35.17
N ASN A 57 -8.68 9.71 -35.16
CA ASN A 57 -8.77 10.52 -33.95
C ASN A 57 -9.80 9.98 -32.93
N GLN A 58 -10.85 9.28 -33.39
CA GLN A 58 -11.76 8.54 -32.50
C GLN A 58 -11.10 7.29 -31.92
N ASP A 59 -10.38 6.52 -32.73
CA ASP A 59 -9.66 5.32 -32.29
C ASP A 59 -8.56 5.64 -31.27
N GLN A 60 -7.85 6.76 -31.42
CA GLN A 60 -6.87 7.19 -30.42
C GLN A 60 -7.54 7.50 -29.06
N LYS A 61 -8.73 8.13 -29.07
CA LYS A 61 -9.48 8.45 -27.85
C LYS A 61 -10.07 7.22 -27.17
N SER A 62 -10.54 6.23 -27.94
CA SER A 62 -11.00 4.96 -27.37
C SER A 62 -9.85 4.15 -26.79
N THR A 63 -8.74 4.04 -27.53
CA THR A 63 -7.53 3.32 -27.09
C THR A 63 -6.94 3.92 -25.81
N GLU A 64 -6.87 5.25 -25.71
CA GLU A 64 -6.41 5.93 -24.50
C GLU A 64 -7.31 5.64 -23.30
N ARG A 65 -8.63 5.68 -23.48
CA ARG A 65 -9.59 5.39 -22.41
C ARG A 65 -9.47 3.95 -21.92
N ASP A 66 -9.35 2.99 -22.84
CA ASP A 66 -9.21 1.57 -22.49
C ASP A 66 -7.90 1.32 -21.72
N ALA A 67 -6.82 1.97 -22.11
CA ALA A 67 -5.54 1.92 -21.38
C ALA A 67 -5.66 2.50 -19.96
N LEU A 68 -6.37 3.62 -19.79
CA LEU A 68 -6.61 4.21 -18.47
C LEU A 68 -7.49 3.33 -17.59
N ILE A 69 -8.55 2.72 -18.14
CA ILE A 69 -9.41 1.79 -17.40
C ILE A 69 -8.61 0.57 -16.93
N MET A 70 -7.76 0.03 -17.80
CA MET A 70 -6.88 -1.08 -17.43
C MET A 70 -5.90 -0.68 -16.32
N SER A 71 -5.34 0.53 -16.40
CA SER A 71 -4.44 1.05 -15.36
C SER A 71 -5.14 1.25 -14.01
N ILE A 72 -6.37 1.77 -14.03
CA ILE A 72 -7.20 1.90 -12.81
C ILE A 72 -7.46 0.53 -12.21
N ARG A 73 -7.77 -0.47 -13.05
CA ARG A 73 -8.02 -1.83 -12.60
C ARG A 73 -6.79 -2.43 -11.91
N LEU A 74 -5.61 -2.27 -12.51
CA LEU A 74 -4.36 -2.75 -11.93
C LEU A 74 -4.09 -2.09 -10.57
N SER A 75 -4.23 -0.77 -10.49
CA SER A 75 -4.06 -0.03 -9.24
C SER A 75 -5.09 -0.41 -8.17
N SER A 76 -6.33 -0.73 -8.57
CA SER A 76 -7.34 -1.24 -7.63
C SER A 76 -7.02 -2.64 -7.11
N GLU A 77 -6.34 -3.47 -7.91
CA GLU A 77 -5.90 -4.79 -7.51
C GLU A 77 -4.81 -4.71 -6.42
N ASP A 78 -3.97 -3.67 -6.44
CA ASP A 78 -3.00 -3.41 -5.36
C ASP A 78 -3.69 -3.09 -4.02
N ILE A 79 -4.80 -2.34 -4.07
CA ILE A 79 -5.65 -2.08 -2.89
C ILE A 79 -6.27 -3.39 -2.39
N GLU A 80 -6.86 -4.18 -3.31
CA GLU A 80 -7.48 -5.47 -2.98
C GLU A 80 -6.46 -6.45 -2.39
N SER A 81 -5.25 -6.51 -2.93
CA SER A 81 -4.15 -7.34 -2.42
C SER A 81 -3.78 -6.99 -0.98
N THR A 82 -3.71 -5.71 -0.65
CA THR A 82 -3.42 -5.27 0.74
C THR A 82 -4.56 -5.63 1.69
N LEU A 83 -5.81 -5.46 1.26
CA LEU A 83 -6.99 -5.86 2.03
C LEU A 83 -7.07 -7.38 2.21
N ALA A 84 -6.72 -8.15 1.19
CA ALA A 84 -6.68 -9.61 1.25
C ALA A 84 -5.62 -10.11 2.23
N GLN A 85 -4.43 -9.50 2.28
CA GLN A 85 -3.42 -9.81 3.30
C GLN A 85 -3.92 -9.54 4.72
N TYR A 86 -4.72 -8.49 4.90
CA TYR A 86 -5.33 -8.20 6.19
C TYR A 86 -6.42 -9.21 6.55
N ASP A 87 -7.30 -9.55 5.61
CA ASP A 87 -8.34 -10.55 5.81
C ASP A 87 -7.76 -11.95 6.10
N ASP A 88 -6.70 -12.33 5.39
CA ASP A 88 -5.95 -13.56 5.64
C ASP A 88 -5.26 -13.55 7.01
N PHE A 89 -4.73 -12.41 7.45
CA PHE A 89 -4.22 -12.28 8.82
C PHE A 89 -5.33 -12.51 9.88
N LEU A 90 -6.55 -12.03 9.64
CA LEU A 90 -7.67 -12.19 10.57
C LEU A 90 -8.27 -13.60 10.57
N THR A 91 -8.47 -14.17 9.38
CA THR A 91 -9.28 -15.37 9.16
C THR A 91 -8.48 -16.60 8.74
N GLY A 92 -7.24 -16.41 8.29
CA GLY A 92 -6.37 -17.46 7.78
C GLY A 92 -6.18 -18.58 8.79
N ALA A 93 -6.28 -19.82 8.31
CA ALA A 93 -6.15 -21.03 9.12
C ALA A 93 -4.69 -21.52 9.26
N ASP A 94 -3.77 -20.87 8.56
CA ASP A 94 -2.35 -21.23 8.57
C ASP A 94 -1.73 -21.03 9.95
N THR A 95 -0.82 -21.93 10.31
CA THR A 95 -0.14 -21.92 11.62
C THR A 95 0.63 -20.62 11.85
N ASP A 96 1.18 -20.04 10.79
CA ASP A 96 1.95 -18.80 10.85
C ASP A 96 1.03 -17.59 11.11
N ASN A 97 -0.13 -17.52 10.43
CA ASN A 97 -1.14 -16.49 10.66
C ASN A 97 -1.77 -16.63 12.07
N LEU A 98 -1.98 -17.85 12.55
CA LEU A 98 -2.43 -18.09 13.93
C LEU A 98 -1.39 -17.65 14.96
N ALA A 99 -0.12 -17.97 14.77
CA ALA A 99 0.96 -17.51 15.64
C ALA A 99 1.10 -15.98 15.60
N ASP A 100 1.02 -15.37 14.42
CA ASP A 100 1.10 -13.92 14.27
C ASP A 100 -0.05 -13.20 14.99
N ARG A 101 -1.30 -13.68 14.89
CA ARG A 101 -2.44 -13.06 15.59
C ARG A 101 -2.41 -13.29 17.11
N THR A 102 -1.84 -14.40 17.59
CA THR A 102 -1.89 -14.75 19.02
C THR A 102 -0.65 -14.32 19.80
N LEU A 103 0.55 -14.46 19.22
CA LEU A 103 1.82 -14.28 19.91
C LEU A 103 2.53 -12.98 19.51
N HIS A 104 2.45 -12.56 18.24
CA HIS A 104 3.29 -11.47 17.74
C HIS A 104 2.57 -10.14 17.56
N ARG A 105 1.31 -10.14 17.11
CA ARG A 105 0.55 -8.94 16.73
C ARG A 105 -0.94 -9.00 17.14
N PRO A 106 -1.29 -9.31 18.40
CA PRO A 106 -2.70 -9.43 18.82
C PRO A 106 -3.48 -8.12 18.68
N GLU A 107 -2.84 -6.97 18.88
CA GLU A 107 -3.48 -5.65 18.78
C GLU A 107 -3.95 -5.30 17.37
N LEU A 108 -3.39 -5.91 16.33
CA LEU A 108 -3.80 -5.65 14.94
C LEU A 108 -5.18 -6.26 14.59
N ALA A 109 -5.63 -7.21 15.41
CA ALA A 109 -6.97 -7.79 15.32
C ALA A 109 -7.99 -7.05 16.19
N ASN A 110 -7.54 -6.09 17.02
CA ASN A 110 -8.39 -5.32 17.92
C ASN A 110 -8.93 -4.07 17.20
N PRO A 111 -10.24 -3.99 16.90
CA PRO A 111 -10.82 -2.84 16.20
C PRO A 111 -10.82 -1.56 17.04
N ASP A 112 -10.72 -1.67 18.38
CA ASP A 112 -10.70 -0.54 19.32
C ASP A 112 -9.28 -0.24 19.84
N SER A 113 -8.25 -0.57 19.05
CA SER A 113 -6.86 -0.32 19.43
C SER A 113 -6.61 1.19 19.66
N THR A 114 -5.90 1.52 20.74
CA THR A 114 -5.53 2.90 21.08
C THR A 114 -4.24 3.36 20.39
N ASP A 115 -3.58 2.48 19.62
CA ASP A 115 -2.39 2.84 18.87
C ASP A 115 -2.78 3.59 17.57
N PRO A 116 -2.24 4.80 17.33
CA PRO A 116 -2.66 5.64 16.23
C PRO A 116 -2.36 5.03 14.85
N ASP A 117 -1.31 4.21 14.72
CA ASP A 117 -0.98 3.58 13.43
C ASP A 117 -2.00 2.48 13.11
N ILE A 118 -2.36 1.67 14.10
CA ILE A 118 -3.36 0.59 13.96
C ILE A 118 -4.75 1.18 13.69
N GLU A 119 -5.17 2.18 14.47
CA GLU A 119 -6.44 2.87 14.27
C GLU A 119 -6.52 3.50 12.86
N SER A 120 -5.46 4.19 12.43
CA SER A 120 -5.43 4.82 11.10
C SER A 120 -5.56 3.81 9.96
N PHE A 121 -4.98 2.61 10.12
CA PHE A 121 -5.10 1.52 9.17
C PHE A 121 -6.54 0.99 9.09
N HIS A 122 -7.21 0.76 10.21
CA HIS A 122 -8.61 0.28 10.19
C HIS A 122 -9.54 1.29 9.50
N TYR A 123 -9.38 2.59 9.76
CA TYR A 123 -10.14 3.61 9.03
C TYR A 123 -9.82 3.62 7.54
N ALA A 124 -8.55 3.50 7.16
CA ALA A 124 -8.14 3.44 5.75
C ALA A 124 -8.73 2.20 5.05
N ALA A 125 -8.66 1.02 5.68
CA ALA A 125 -9.22 -0.21 5.16
C ALA A 125 -10.75 -0.10 4.91
N ALA A 126 -11.50 0.42 5.89
CA ALA A 126 -12.94 0.65 5.75
C ALA A 126 -13.27 1.66 4.62
N ASN A 127 -12.46 2.71 4.48
CA ASN A 127 -12.61 3.68 3.40
C ASN A 127 -12.30 3.09 2.03
N CYS A 128 -11.26 2.24 1.93
CA CYS A 128 -10.88 1.53 0.71
C CYS A 128 -11.97 0.56 0.24
N HIS A 129 -12.60 -0.21 1.15
CA HIS A 129 -13.77 -1.04 0.79
C HIS A 129 -14.90 -0.21 0.15
N ARG A 130 -15.24 0.94 0.76
CA ARG A 130 -16.28 1.84 0.22
C ARG A 130 -15.87 2.49 -1.10
N PHE A 131 -14.58 2.70 -1.31
CA PHE A 131 -14.03 3.24 -2.54
C PHE A 131 -14.12 2.21 -3.66
N LEU A 132 -13.62 0.98 -3.46
CA LEU A 132 -13.68 -0.12 -4.43
C LEU A 132 -15.12 -0.42 -4.86
N ASN A 133 -16.06 -0.48 -3.92
CA ASN A 133 -17.48 -0.70 -4.22
C ASN A 133 -18.09 0.37 -5.15
N ARG A 134 -17.54 1.59 -5.16
CA ARG A 134 -18.00 2.70 -6.01
C ARG A 134 -17.13 2.93 -7.24
N LEU A 135 -15.93 2.37 -7.28
CA LEU A 135 -14.94 2.60 -8.33
C LEU A 135 -15.46 2.12 -9.69
N GLY A 136 -16.04 0.92 -9.76
CA GLY A 136 -16.59 0.38 -11.01
C GLY A 136 -17.66 1.29 -11.63
N ALA A 137 -18.61 1.77 -10.82
CA ALA A 137 -19.65 2.70 -11.27
C ALA A 137 -19.06 4.05 -11.71
N LYS A 138 -18.08 4.57 -10.96
CA LYS A 138 -17.42 5.85 -11.25
C LYS A 138 -16.64 5.80 -12.55
N THR A 139 -15.86 4.74 -12.77
CA THR A 139 -15.10 4.49 -13.99
C THR A 139 -16.03 4.32 -15.19
N ALA A 140 -17.16 3.61 -15.03
CA ALA A 140 -18.16 3.44 -16.09
C ALA A 140 -18.88 4.76 -16.44
N SER A 141 -19.11 5.64 -15.46
CA SER A 141 -19.75 6.95 -15.68
C SER A 141 -18.83 8.03 -16.26
N ALA A 142 -17.52 7.80 -16.28
CA ALA A 142 -16.54 8.81 -16.66
C ALA A 142 -16.61 9.12 -18.16
N THR A 143 -16.99 10.35 -18.51
CA THR A 143 -17.23 10.73 -19.92
C THR A 143 -15.96 11.24 -20.62
N SER A 144 -14.96 11.69 -19.86
CA SER A 144 -13.71 12.26 -20.38
C SER A 144 -12.48 11.43 -19.96
N SER A 145 -11.43 11.41 -20.80
CA SER A 145 -10.14 10.79 -20.43
C SER A 145 -9.48 11.51 -19.27
N GLU A 146 -9.71 12.82 -19.11
CA GLU A 146 -9.21 13.59 -17.97
C GLU A 146 -9.86 13.18 -16.64
N GLU A 147 -11.14 12.81 -16.69
CA GLU A 147 -11.84 12.29 -15.52
C GLU A 147 -11.29 10.92 -15.11
N LEU A 148 -11.00 10.04 -16.09
CA LEU A 148 -10.34 8.77 -15.86
C LEU A 148 -8.94 8.96 -15.26
N ARG A 149 -8.13 9.92 -15.74
CA ARG A 149 -6.82 10.23 -15.13
C ARG A 149 -6.94 10.67 -13.68
N ARG A 150 -7.93 11.48 -13.35
CA ARG A 150 -8.19 11.88 -11.95
C ARG A 150 -8.59 10.69 -11.08
N ILE A 151 -9.40 9.77 -11.62
CA ILE A 151 -9.76 8.53 -10.93
C ILE A 151 -8.53 7.65 -10.72
N LEU A 152 -7.68 7.51 -11.74
CA LEU A 152 -6.42 6.76 -11.67
C LEU A 152 -5.52 7.32 -10.58
N HIS A 153 -5.22 8.62 -10.60
CA HIS A 153 -4.39 9.26 -9.59
C HIS A 153 -4.94 9.05 -8.17
N ALA A 154 -6.26 9.21 -7.99
CA ALA A 154 -6.89 8.97 -6.68
C ALA A 154 -6.88 7.48 -6.26
N THR A 155 -6.78 6.55 -7.21
CA THR A 155 -6.64 5.11 -6.94
C THR A 155 -5.21 4.81 -6.54
N ASP A 156 -4.23 5.32 -7.28
CA ASP A 156 -2.79 5.16 -7.00
C ASP A 156 -2.42 5.71 -5.62
N GLU A 157 -2.91 6.91 -5.30
CA GLU A 157 -2.69 7.54 -3.99
C GLU A 157 -3.26 6.69 -2.85
N ARG A 158 -4.44 6.10 -3.05
CA ARG A 158 -5.07 5.22 -2.05
C ARG A 158 -4.35 3.88 -1.92
N ALA A 159 -3.85 3.32 -3.02
CA ALA A 159 -3.06 2.10 -3.03
C ALA A 159 -1.76 2.30 -2.22
N ALA A 160 -1.07 3.42 -2.44
CA ALA A 160 0.11 3.77 -1.66
C ALA A 160 -0.21 4.00 -0.17
N ASP A 161 -1.26 4.78 0.13
CA ASP A 161 -1.66 5.13 1.50
C ASP A 161 -2.03 3.89 2.33
N ILE A 162 -2.83 2.95 1.77
CA ILE A 162 -3.20 1.74 2.51
C ILE A 162 -2.01 0.80 2.72
N ALA A 163 -1.13 0.68 1.74
CA ALA A 163 0.08 -0.15 1.85
C ALA A 163 1.04 0.40 2.92
N GLU A 164 1.21 1.73 2.97
CA GLU A 164 2.02 2.40 3.99
C GLU A 164 1.44 2.19 5.39
N LYS A 165 0.13 2.43 5.55
CA LYS A 165 -0.57 2.24 6.82
C LYS A 165 -0.56 0.78 7.27
N TRP A 166 -0.69 -0.17 6.36
CA TRP A 166 -0.57 -1.59 6.67
C TRP A 166 0.83 -1.93 7.23
N ALA A 167 1.88 -1.44 6.57
CA ALA A 167 3.25 -1.65 7.04
C ALA A 167 3.54 -0.94 8.37
N ALA A 168 2.98 0.25 8.60
CA ALA A 168 3.08 0.97 9.87
C ALA A 168 2.36 0.21 11.00
N ALA A 169 1.10 -0.18 10.78
CA ALA A 169 0.30 -0.92 11.74
C ALA A 169 0.96 -2.26 12.13
N ARG A 170 1.49 -3.03 11.18
CA ARG A 170 2.22 -4.28 11.47
C ARG A 170 3.47 -4.06 12.32
N ARG A 171 4.22 -2.98 12.05
CA ARG A 171 5.41 -2.62 12.86
C ARG A 171 5.00 -2.22 14.27
N SER A 172 3.97 -1.40 14.42
CA SER A 172 3.48 -0.95 15.72
C SER A 172 2.88 -2.10 16.53
N ALA A 173 2.08 -2.97 15.91
CA ALA A 173 1.57 -4.17 16.56
C ALA A 173 2.68 -5.12 17.04
N LEU A 174 3.77 -5.27 16.28
CA LEU A 174 4.93 -6.07 16.71
C LEU A 174 5.65 -5.46 17.92
N ARG A 175 5.82 -4.12 17.95
CA ARG A 175 6.39 -3.43 19.12
C ARG A 175 5.53 -3.64 20.37
N ILE A 176 4.21 -3.60 20.23
CA ILE A 176 3.29 -3.80 21.35
C ILE A 176 3.34 -5.27 21.81
N GLY A 177 3.25 -6.23 20.87
CA GLY A 177 3.32 -7.65 21.19
C GLY A 177 4.63 -8.03 21.91
N THR A 178 5.77 -7.53 21.45
CA THR A 178 7.08 -7.76 22.10
C THR A 178 7.15 -7.13 23.49
N LYS A 179 6.62 -5.92 23.69
CA LYS A 179 6.57 -5.26 25.01
C LYS A 179 5.67 -6.03 25.98
N SER A 180 4.48 -6.45 25.55
CA SER A 180 3.54 -7.23 26.36
C SER A 180 4.10 -8.61 26.72
N ALA A 181 4.79 -9.27 25.79
CA ALA A 181 5.49 -10.53 26.05
C ALA A 181 6.66 -10.36 27.04
N PHE A 182 7.40 -9.24 26.96
CA PHE A 182 8.45 -8.91 27.93
C PHE A 182 7.88 -8.64 29.33
N GLU A 183 6.82 -7.83 29.43
CA GLU A 183 6.22 -7.48 30.71
C GLU A 183 5.60 -8.69 31.41
N SER A 184 4.91 -9.56 30.66
CA SER A 184 4.40 -10.82 31.20
C SER A 184 5.52 -11.74 31.71
N ARG A 185 6.65 -11.84 30.99
CA ARG A 185 7.83 -12.58 31.49
C ARG A 185 8.38 -11.96 32.77
N ARG A 186 8.54 -10.63 32.83
CA ARG A 186 9.03 -9.92 34.02
C ARG A 186 8.18 -10.17 35.26
N LEU A 187 6.85 -10.16 35.12
CA LEU A 187 5.91 -10.46 36.22
C LEU A 187 5.99 -11.92 36.68
N THR A 188 6.29 -12.83 35.76
CA THR A 188 6.47 -14.25 36.07
C THR A 188 7.78 -14.50 36.83
N ASP A 189 8.82 -13.72 36.52
CA ASP A 189 10.14 -13.78 37.16
C ASP A 189 10.24 -12.89 38.41
N ASP A 190 9.17 -12.18 38.80
CA ASP A 190 9.14 -11.41 40.06
C ASP A 190 9.34 -12.39 41.23
N PRO A 191 10.39 -12.20 42.06
CA PRO A 191 10.62 -13.05 43.21
C PRO A 191 9.40 -13.10 44.12
N MET A 192 8.60 -12.04 44.29
CA MET A 192 7.41 -12.14 45.15
C MET A 192 6.39 -13.17 44.62
N THR A 193 6.12 -13.20 43.32
CA THR A 193 5.19 -14.15 42.71
C THR A 193 5.73 -15.57 42.75
N ALA A 194 7.03 -15.75 42.49
CA ALA A 194 7.70 -17.04 42.60
C ALA A 194 7.72 -17.58 44.04
N TRP A 195 7.95 -16.71 45.04
CA TRP A 195 7.96 -17.06 46.45
C TRP A 195 6.56 -17.40 46.99
N ASN A 196 5.54 -16.65 46.55
CA ASN A 196 4.14 -16.91 46.92
C ASN A 196 3.63 -18.23 46.28
N LYS A 197 4.01 -18.51 45.03
CA LYS A 197 3.71 -19.78 44.34
C LYS A 197 4.47 -20.97 44.95
N ALA A 198 5.65 -20.74 45.54
CA ALA A 198 6.42 -21.73 46.29
C ALA A 198 5.85 -22.01 47.70
N GLY A 199 4.73 -21.39 48.08
CA GLY A 199 4.08 -21.60 49.38
C GLY A 199 4.86 -21.01 50.57
N ILE A 200 5.80 -20.09 50.30
CA ILE A 200 6.57 -19.43 51.35
C ILE A 200 5.74 -18.25 51.85
N ASP A 201 5.04 -18.45 52.97
CA ASP A 201 4.30 -17.39 53.66
C ASP A 201 5.27 -16.31 54.18
N THR A 202 5.28 -15.16 53.50
CA THR A 202 6.12 -14.00 53.85
C THR A 202 5.57 -13.17 55.00
N SER A 203 4.35 -13.46 55.49
CA SER A 203 3.80 -12.84 56.71
C SER A 203 4.53 -13.32 57.97
N VAL A 204 5.21 -14.47 57.89
CA VAL A 204 6.08 -14.98 58.93
C VAL A 204 7.44 -14.30 58.80
N THR A 205 7.63 -13.19 59.52
CA THR A 205 8.97 -12.59 59.68
C THR A 205 10.01 -13.67 60.00
N PRO A 206 11.04 -13.87 59.16
CA PRO A 206 12.00 -14.93 59.41
C PRO A 206 12.73 -14.70 60.73
N GLN A 207 12.85 -15.74 61.55
CA GLN A 207 13.44 -15.64 62.90
C GLN A 207 14.87 -15.09 62.88
N TRP A 208 15.61 -15.30 61.78
CA TRP A 208 16.93 -14.70 61.57
C TRP A 208 16.85 -13.16 61.57
N ARG A 209 15.81 -12.55 61.00
CA ARG A 209 15.64 -11.08 60.98
C ARG A 209 15.54 -10.50 62.40
N LYS A 210 14.99 -11.26 63.36
CA LYS A 210 14.99 -10.92 64.80
C LYS A 210 16.38 -11.10 65.43
N MET A 211 17.17 -12.09 65.01
CA MET A 211 18.55 -12.29 65.52
C MET A 211 19.50 -11.16 65.10
N TRP A 212 19.40 -10.66 63.86
CA TRP A 212 20.29 -9.60 63.36
C TRP A 212 19.83 -8.18 63.75
N GLY A 213 18.55 -7.99 64.07
CA GLY A 213 18.05 -6.73 64.63
C GLY A 213 18.53 -6.48 66.06
N LYS A 214 18.78 -7.55 66.84
CA LYS A 214 19.26 -7.45 68.22
C LYS A 214 20.74 -7.07 68.29
N ARG A 215 21.57 -7.60 67.37
CA ARG A 215 23.02 -7.33 67.34
C ARG A 215 23.41 -5.87 67.04
N ARG A 216 22.52 -5.06 66.47
CA ARG A 216 22.77 -3.63 66.21
C ARG A 216 22.33 -2.70 67.35
N ALA A 217 21.68 -3.22 68.38
CA ALA A 217 21.28 -2.43 69.55
C ALA A 217 22.34 -2.47 70.68
N ASP A 218 23.38 -3.29 70.53
CA ASP A 218 24.38 -3.57 71.56
C ASP A 218 25.76 -2.95 71.25
N GLU A 219 25.86 -2.06 70.25
CA GLU A 219 27.07 -1.24 70.06
C GLU A 219 27.08 -0.11 71.11
N PRO A 220 28.00 -0.12 72.09
CA PRO A 220 28.13 1.00 73.01
C PRO A 220 28.59 2.23 72.23
N GLU A 221 27.87 3.34 72.43
CA GLU A 221 28.29 4.68 72.04
C GLU A 221 29.75 4.88 72.45
N ALA A 222 30.63 5.09 71.45
CA ALA A 222 31.96 5.59 71.69
C ALA A 222 31.82 7.00 72.30
N ASP A 223 31.95 7.04 73.63
CA ASP A 223 32.02 8.24 74.45
C ASP A 223 33.11 9.15 73.89
N GLY A 224 32.69 10.28 73.35
CA GLY A 224 33.59 11.37 72.99
C GLY A 224 33.90 12.18 74.24
N LYS A 225 35.16 12.17 74.68
CA LYS A 225 35.78 13.29 75.39
C LYS A 225 37.28 13.40 75.07
N GLU A 226 37.60 14.60 74.56
CA GLU A 226 38.81 15.43 74.73
C GLU A 226 40.20 14.81 74.46
#